data_AF-A0A950VKE5-F1
#
_entry.id   AF-A0A950VKE5-F1
#
_cell.length_a   1.000
_cell.length_b   1.000
_cell.length_c   1.000
_cell.angle_alpha   90.00
_cell.angle_beta   90.00
_cell.angle_gamma   90.00
#
_symmetry.space_group_name_H-M   'P 1'
#
loop_
_entity.id
_entity.type
_entity.pdbx_description
1 polymer ?
#
loop_
_entity_poly.entity_id
_entity_poly.type
_entity_poly.pdbx_seq_one_letter_code
_entity_poly.pdbx_strand_id
1 'polypeptide(L)'
;MPRFIPPCPLKAPTAANPWLIERQLEIRLVTPMFGGGVMVGEFDPITPIRASSIRGHLRFWWRLTRGAVCRTPEELREREAEIWGSPENASPVSVEVSHVSQQQERRGPDYDFPKYGSEAYALFSAKQNEVPALCKEGLTFQVRLTWPNQAQLQRLRDRENAGRRA
;
A
#
# COMPACT_ATOMS: atom_id res chain seq x y z
N MET A 1 38.02 -5.65 -7.37
CA MET A 1 38.20 -4.18 -7.49
C MET A 1 37.26 -3.49 -6.52
N PRO A 2 37.73 -2.62 -5.62
CA PRO A 2 36.85 -1.87 -4.73
C PRO A 2 35.95 -0.98 -5.58
N ARG A 3 34.63 -1.12 -5.41
CA ARG A 3 33.65 -0.25 -6.07
C ARG A 3 33.78 1.14 -5.47
N PHE A 4 34.12 2.13 -6.29
CA PHE A 4 34.09 3.53 -5.89
C PHE A 4 32.64 3.91 -5.56
N ILE A 5 32.35 4.16 -4.29
CA ILE A 5 31.05 4.68 -3.84
C ILE A 5 31.19 6.20 -3.79
N PRO A 6 30.47 6.97 -4.62
CA PRO A 6 30.52 8.43 -4.57
C PRO A 6 30.01 8.94 -3.21
N PRO A 7 30.54 10.08 -2.71
CA PRO A 7 30.07 10.67 -1.46
C PRO A 7 28.60 11.07 -1.56
N CYS A 8 27.84 10.81 -0.49
CA CYS A 8 26.43 11.16 -0.41
C CYS A 8 26.26 12.68 -0.60
N PRO A 9 25.40 13.15 -1.51
CA PRO A 9 25.19 14.58 -1.71
C PRO A 9 24.70 15.23 -0.40
N LEU A 10 25.37 16.30 0.03
CA LEU A 10 25.10 17.00 1.30
C LEU A 10 23.73 17.70 1.33
N LYS A 11 23.11 17.91 0.17
CA LYS A 11 21.79 18.51 0.04
C LYS A 11 20.88 17.57 -0.72
N ALA A 12 19.74 17.25 -0.10
CA ALA A 12 18.66 16.60 -0.82
C ALA A 12 18.20 17.51 -1.97
N PRO A 13 17.97 16.98 -3.18
CA PRO A 13 17.41 17.76 -4.27
C PRO A 13 16.08 18.36 -3.84
N THR A 14 16.05 19.69 -3.72
CA THR A 14 14.93 20.45 -3.13
C THR A 14 13.88 20.86 -4.18
N ALA A 15 14.19 20.70 -5.47
CA ALA A 15 13.29 21.08 -6.54
C ALA A 15 12.10 20.11 -6.62
N ALA A 16 10.88 20.64 -6.54
CA ALA A 16 9.68 19.91 -6.91
C ALA A 16 9.85 19.40 -8.35
N ASN A 17 9.85 18.08 -8.53
CA ASN A 17 10.01 17.49 -9.86
C ASN A 17 8.81 17.89 -10.74
N PRO A 18 8.99 18.69 -11.80
CA PRO A 18 7.87 19.27 -12.55
C PRO A 18 7.06 18.24 -13.34
N TRP A 19 7.60 17.04 -13.52
CA TRP A 19 6.89 15.91 -14.14
C TRP A 19 6.23 14.98 -13.13
N LEU A 20 6.35 15.21 -11.81
CA LEU A 20 5.71 14.36 -10.80
C LEU A 20 4.34 14.94 -10.42
N ILE A 21 3.31 14.11 -10.53
CA ILE A 21 1.96 14.42 -10.08
C ILE A 21 1.80 13.81 -8.70
N GLU A 22 1.23 14.59 -7.78
CA GLU A 22 0.92 14.16 -6.42
C GLU A 22 -0.59 14.18 -6.17
N ARG A 23 -1.09 13.18 -5.45
CA ARG A 23 -2.41 13.18 -4.83
C ARG A 23 -2.31 12.76 -3.38
N GLN A 24 -3.03 13.49 -2.54
CA GLN A 24 -3.14 13.22 -1.11
C GLN A 24 -4.58 12.86 -0.80
N LEU A 25 -4.76 11.80 -0.01
CA LEU A 25 -6.06 11.30 0.43
C LEU A 25 -6.03 11.17 1.94
N GLU A 26 -7.07 11.65 2.60
CA GLU A 26 -7.29 11.41 4.02
C GLU A 26 -8.26 10.25 4.19
N ILE A 27 -7.85 9.24 4.95
CA ILE A 27 -8.63 8.01 5.16
C ILE A 27 -8.91 7.86 6.65
N ARG A 28 -10.15 7.49 6.96
CA ARG A 28 -10.60 7.14 8.30
C ARG A 28 -11.05 5.69 8.35
N LEU A 29 -10.55 4.97 9.33
CA LEU A 29 -10.95 3.61 9.61
C LEU A 29 -12.36 3.59 10.21
N VAL A 30 -13.31 2.93 9.54
CA VAL A 30 -14.73 2.87 9.96
C VAL A 30 -15.01 1.65 10.83
N THR A 31 -14.31 0.53 10.58
CA THR A 31 -14.48 -0.74 11.29
C THR A 31 -13.21 -1.10 12.04
N PRO A 32 -13.29 -1.85 13.16
CA PRO A 32 -12.09 -2.37 13.81
C PRO A 32 -11.20 -3.11 12.82
N MET A 33 -9.90 -2.86 12.89
CA MET A 33 -8.94 -3.45 11.97
C MET A 33 -8.12 -4.52 12.67
N PHE A 34 -7.95 -5.64 11.97
CA PHE A 34 -7.09 -6.73 12.37
C PHE A 34 -5.68 -6.54 11.82
N GLY A 35 -4.67 -6.79 12.65
CA GLY A 35 -3.26 -6.80 12.25
C GLY A 35 -2.62 -5.41 12.16
N GLY A 36 -1.76 -5.22 11.15
CA GLY A 36 -0.89 -4.05 11.00
C GLY A 36 0.60 -4.38 11.19
N GLY A 37 0.90 -5.52 11.82
CA GLY A 37 2.25 -5.97 12.16
C GLY A 37 2.92 -6.95 11.22
N VAL A 38 4.15 -7.33 11.57
CA VAL A 38 4.91 -8.41 10.91
C VAL A 38 4.34 -9.76 11.34
N MET A 39 3.90 -9.85 12.59
CA MET A 39 3.31 -11.05 13.19
C MET A 39 1.80 -11.09 12.92
N VAL A 40 1.35 -12.24 12.44
CA VAL A 40 -0.07 -12.48 12.19
C VAL A 40 -0.80 -12.54 13.53
N GLY A 41 -1.88 -11.76 13.67
CA GLY A 41 -2.66 -11.72 14.91
C GLY A 41 -2.13 -10.77 15.97
N GLU A 42 -1.01 -10.09 15.73
CA GLU A 42 -0.52 -9.04 16.60
C GLU A 42 -0.74 -7.66 15.98
N PHE A 43 -1.22 -6.76 16.81
CA PHE A 43 -1.32 -5.34 16.47
C PHE A 43 0.06 -4.71 16.59
N ASP A 44 0.54 -4.05 15.53
CA ASP A 44 1.81 -3.32 15.54
C ASP A 44 1.56 -1.86 15.95
N PRO A 45 1.98 -1.45 17.16
CA PRO A 45 1.69 -0.12 17.68
C PRO A 45 2.49 0.97 16.97
N ILE A 46 3.55 0.61 16.26
CA ILE A 46 4.45 1.57 15.61
C ILE A 46 3.95 1.87 14.20
N THR A 47 3.63 0.83 13.43
CA THR A 47 3.26 0.96 12.01
C THR A 47 1.98 0.20 11.67
N PRO A 48 0.81 0.65 12.18
CA PRO A 48 -0.45 -0.09 12.04
C PRO A 48 -0.93 -0.13 10.58
N ILE A 49 -0.55 0.88 9.78
CA ILE A 49 -0.90 1.03 8.38
C ILE A 49 0.38 1.06 7.57
N ARG A 50 0.56 0.05 6.71
CA ARG A 50 1.75 -0.08 5.88
C ARG A 50 1.47 0.36 4.45
N ALA A 51 2.35 1.19 3.90
CA ALA A 51 2.26 1.63 2.50
C ALA A 51 2.29 0.45 1.51
N SER A 52 3.05 -0.60 1.82
CA SER A 52 3.11 -1.82 1.01
C SER A 52 1.77 -2.56 0.96
N SER A 53 1.04 -2.65 2.08
CA SER A 53 -0.29 -3.26 2.13
C SER A 53 -1.30 -2.45 1.31
N ILE A 54 -1.31 -1.11 1.45
CA ILE A 54 -2.17 -0.24 0.65
C ILE A 54 -1.86 -0.40 -0.85
N ARG A 55 -0.58 -0.42 -1.22
CA ARG A 55 -0.16 -0.68 -2.60
C ARG A 55 -0.68 -2.02 -3.11
N GLY A 56 -0.62 -3.08 -2.29
CA GLY A 56 -1.19 -4.38 -2.62
C GLY A 56 -2.70 -4.34 -2.86
N HIS A 57 -3.45 -3.66 -2.00
CA HIS A 57 -4.90 -3.49 -2.16
C HIS A 57 -5.25 -2.68 -3.42
N LEU A 58 -4.55 -1.57 -3.70
CA LEU A 58 -4.76 -0.78 -4.90
C LEU A 58 -4.47 -1.59 -6.17
N ARG A 59 -3.39 -2.37 -6.16
CA ARG A 59 -3.03 -3.30 -7.25
C ARG A 59 -4.12 -4.35 -7.47
N PHE A 60 -4.64 -4.94 -6.40
CA PHE A 60 -5.75 -5.88 -6.45
C PHE A 60 -7.02 -5.27 -7.06
N TRP A 61 -7.45 -4.10 -6.56
CA TRP A 61 -8.63 -3.40 -7.07
C TRP A 61 -8.45 -2.92 -8.51
N TRP A 62 -7.24 -2.54 -8.90
CA TRP A 62 -6.94 -2.22 -10.29
C TRP A 62 -7.17 -3.44 -11.19
N ARG A 63 -6.71 -4.64 -10.80
CA ARG A 63 -6.99 -5.88 -11.55
C ARG A 63 -8.48 -6.17 -11.65
N LEU A 64 -9.24 -5.99 -10.56
CA LEU A 64 -10.68 -6.22 -10.59
C LEU A 64 -11.43 -5.23 -11.50
N THR A 65 -11.03 -3.96 -11.49
CA THR A 65 -11.72 -2.89 -12.23
C THR A 65 -11.28 -2.78 -13.69
N ARG A 66 -10.06 -3.17 -14.02
CA ARG A 66 -9.48 -3.09 -15.38
C ARG A 66 -9.26 -4.44 -16.04
N GLY A 67 -9.38 -5.54 -15.31
CA GLY A 67 -9.23 -6.90 -15.80
C GLY A 67 -10.19 -7.21 -16.95
N ALA A 68 -11.44 -6.77 -16.87
CA ALA A 68 -12.44 -7.00 -17.91
C ALA A 68 -12.11 -6.36 -19.27
N VAL A 69 -11.21 -5.36 -19.30
CA VAL A 69 -10.78 -4.69 -20.54
C VAL A 69 -9.63 -5.45 -21.22
N CYS A 70 -8.96 -6.35 -20.50
CA CYS A 70 -7.86 -7.15 -21.02
C CYS A 70 -8.43 -8.44 -21.63
N ARG A 71 -7.94 -8.82 -22.81
CA ARG A 71 -8.44 -10.01 -23.54
C ARG A 71 -7.84 -11.31 -23.00
N THR A 72 -6.62 -11.24 -22.47
CA THR A 72 -5.92 -12.39 -21.92
C THR A 72 -5.28 -12.08 -20.55
N PRO A 73 -4.99 -13.10 -19.73
CA PRO A 73 -4.26 -12.94 -18.47
C PRO A 73 -2.86 -12.35 -18.65
N GLU A 74 -2.20 -12.63 -19.77
CA GLU A 74 -0.87 -12.13 -20.10
C GLU A 74 -0.93 -10.61 -20.32
N GLU A 75 -1.90 -10.13 -21.10
CA GLU A 75 -2.12 -8.70 -21.31
C GLU A 75 -2.40 -7.97 -19.98
N LEU A 76 -3.18 -8.59 -19.09
CA LEU A 76 -3.45 -8.04 -17.77
C LEU A 76 -2.16 -7.91 -16.94
N ARG A 77 -1.33 -8.96 -16.94
CA ARG A 77 -0.05 -8.98 -16.22
C ARG A 77 0.93 -7.94 -16.75
N GLU A 78 1.00 -7.76 -18.06
CA GLU A 78 1.84 -6.74 -18.69
C GLU A 78 1.43 -5.34 -18.28
N ARG A 79 0.14 -5.01 -18.39
CA ARG A 79 -0.40 -3.70 -17.98
C ARG A 79 -0.28 -3.46 -16.47
N GLU A 80 -0.43 -4.50 -15.67
CA GLU A 80 -0.23 -4.44 -14.22
C GLU A 80 1.23 -4.10 -13.89
N ALA A 81 2.18 -4.74 -14.57
CA ALA A 81 3.61 -4.50 -14.41
C ALA A 81 4.00 -3.06 -14.80
N GLU A 82 3.37 -2.47 -15.81
CA GLU A 82 3.62 -1.07 -16.19
C GLU A 82 3.29 -0.07 -15.08
N ILE A 83 2.29 -0.37 -14.24
CA ILE A 83 1.84 0.54 -13.18
C ILE A 83 2.53 0.21 -11.86
N TRP A 84 2.49 -1.06 -11.48
CA TRP A 84 2.90 -1.52 -10.15
C TRP A 84 4.30 -2.12 -10.13
N GLY A 85 5.00 -2.14 -11.26
CA GLY A 85 6.33 -2.72 -11.42
C GLY A 85 6.30 -4.25 -11.51
N SER A 86 7.43 -4.78 -11.95
CA SER A 86 7.79 -6.20 -11.95
C SER A 86 9.19 -6.39 -11.34
N PRO A 87 9.67 -7.62 -11.15
CA PRO A 87 11.05 -7.85 -10.72
C PRO A 87 12.09 -7.20 -11.66
N GLU A 88 11.74 -7.06 -12.94
CA GLU A 88 12.59 -6.48 -13.98
C GLU A 88 12.45 -4.95 -14.06
N ASN A 89 11.25 -4.42 -13.78
CA ASN A 89 10.92 -3.01 -13.98
C ASN A 89 10.44 -2.34 -12.69
N ALA A 90 11.06 -1.22 -12.32
CA ALA A 90 10.65 -0.43 -11.17
C ALA A 90 9.27 0.21 -11.40
N SER A 91 8.44 0.25 -10.35
CA SER A 91 7.13 0.88 -10.44
C SER A 91 7.24 2.40 -10.56
N PRO A 92 6.52 3.02 -11.50
CA PRO A 92 6.43 4.48 -11.59
C PRO A 92 5.54 5.10 -10.50
N VAL A 93 4.84 4.30 -9.68
CA VAL A 93 3.93 4.80 -8.64
C VAL A 93 4.57 4.61 -7.26
N SER A 94 4.69 5.69 -6.48
CA SER A 94 5.04 5.64 -5.06
C SER A 94 3.79 5.80 -4.20
N VAL A 95 3.76 5.05 -3.09
CA VAL A 95 2.71 5.11 -2.07
C VAL A 95 3.39 5.39 -0.75
N GLU A 96 2.96 6.45 -0.07
CA GLU A 96 3.47 6.85 1.23
C GLU A 96 2.31 7.03 2.21
N VAL A 97 2.55 6.66 3.46
CA VAL A 97 1.60 6.83 4.55
C VAL A 97 2.21 7.79 5.55
N SER A 98 1.44 8.80 5.96
CA SER A 98 1.87 9.81 6.91
C SER A 98 0.69 10.27 7.77
N HIS A 99 0.98 11.06 8.81
CA HIS A 99 -0.04 11.66 9.69
C HIS A 99 -1.02 10.62 10.29
N VAL A 100 -0.48 9.47 10.73
CA VAL A 100 -1.28 8.44 11.41
C VAL A 100 -1.65 8.96 12.80
N SER A 101 -2.94 8.99 13.13
CA SER A 101 -3.42 9.44 14.44
C SER A 101 -3.01 8.48 15.55
N GLN A 102 -3.13 8.95 16.80
CA GLN A 102 -2.94 8.09 17.95
C GLN A 102 -3.90 6.90 17.89
N GLN A 103 -3.33 5.71 18.07
CA GLN A 103 -4.05 4.45 17.97
C GLN A 103 -4.74 4.15 19.30
N GLN A 104 -5.87 3.45 19.20
CA GLN A 104 -6.58 2.88 20.33
C GLN A 104 -6.84 1.41 20.03
N GLU A 105 -6.94 0.61 21.09
CA GLU A 105 -7.11 -0.83 20.99
C GLU A 105 -8.45 -1.24 21.61
N ARG A 106 -9.06 -2.27 21.01
CA ARG A 106 -10.13 -3.05 21.62
C ARG A 106 -9.51 -4.35 22.14
N ARG A 107 -9.67 -4.63 23.43
CA ARG A 107 -9.01 -5.77 24.08
C ARG A 107 -9.88 -7.03 24.05
N GLY A 108 -9.25 -8.17 23.76
CA GLY A 108 -9.92 -9.47 23.77
C GLY A 108 -10.40 -9.88 25.18
N PRO A 109 -11.20 -10.96 25.28
CA PRO A 109 -11.66 -11.81 24.18
C PRO A 109 -12.89 -11.27 23.43
N ASP A 110 -13.61 -10.32 24.01
CA ASP A 110 -14.87 -9.82 23.44
C ASP A 110 -14.72 -8.45 22.73
N TYR A 111 -13.56 -7.80 22.79
CA TYR A 111 -13.24 -6.57 22.05
C TYR A 111 -14.24 -5.42 22.28
N ASP A 112 -14.84 -5.39 23.49
CA ASP A 112 -15.92 -4.49 23.91
C ASP A 112 -17.21 -4.63 23.09
N PHE A 113 -17.43 -5.77 22.42
CA PHE A 113 -18.67 -6.07 21.71
C PHE A 113 -19.66 -6.88 22.56
N PRO A 114 -20.98 -6.73 22.32
CA PRO A 114 -21.99 -7.56 22.97
C PRO A 114 -21.79 -9.05 22.66
N LYS A 115 -21.95 -9.89 23.68
CA LYS A 115 -21.76 -11.36 23.58
C LYS A 115 -22.59 -12.01 22.45
N TYR A 116 -23.77 -11.46 22.15
CA TYR A 116 -24.70 -11.97 21.13
C TYR A 116 -24.85 -11.02 19.94
N GLY A 117 -23.90 -10.10 19.73
CA GLY A 117 -23.87 -9.22 18.55
C GLY A 117 -23.38 -9.93 17.29
N SER A 118 -23.67 -9.36 16.11
CA SER A 118 -23.14 -9.85 14.83
C SER A 118 -21.61 -9.88 14.78
N GLU A 119 -20.97 -8.99 15.54
CA GLU A 119 -19.53 -8.85 15.67
C GLU A 119 -18.90 -10.06 16.37
N ALA A 120 -19.65 -10.69 17.30
CA ALA A 120 -19.18 -11.91 17.96
C ALA A 120 -18.98 -13.05 16.96
N TYR A 121 -19.81 -13.13 15.93
CA TYR A 121 -19.66 -14.10 14.84
C TYR A 121 -18.57 -13.67 13.85
N ALA A 122 -18.57 -12.41 13.41
CA ALA A 122 -17.58 -11.91 12.46
C ALA A 122 -16.13 -12.00 13.00
N LEU A 123 -15.95 -11.80 14.31
CA LEU A 123 -14.66 -11.88 15.00
C LEU A 123 -14.38 -13.26 15.60
N PHE A 124 -15.20 -14.28 15.33
CA PHE A 124 -15.03 -15.63 15.90
C PHE A 124 -13.60 -16.17 15.71
N SER A 125 -13.02 -16.01 14.51
CA SER A 125 -11.64 -16.45 14.24
C SER A 125 -10.60 -15.68 15.06
N ALA A 126 -10.81 -14.40 15.34
CA ALA A 126 -9.91 -13.63 16.21
C ALA A 126 -9.99 -14.14 17.66
N LYS A 127 -11.22 -14.45 18.13
CA LYS A 127 -11.46 -15.03 19.46
C LYS A 127 -10.85 -16.41 19.60
N GLN A 128 -11.05 -17.29 18.61
CA GLN A 128 -10.53 -18.66 18.61
C GLN A 128 -8.99 -18.71 18.60
N ASN A 129 -8.35 -17.74 17.95
CA ASN A 129 -6.89 -17.61 17.92
C ASN A 129 -6.35 -16.74 19.06
N GLU A 130 -7.17 -16.42 20.07
CA GLU A 130 -6.79 -15.67 21.27
C GLU A 130 -6.07 -14.35 20.98
N VAL A 131 -6.51 -13.66 19.91
CA VAL A 131 -5.88 -12.40 19.48
C VAL A 131 -6.05 -11.35 20.58
N PRO A 132 -4.96 -10.76 21.10
CA PRO A 132 -5.01 -9.97 22.32
C PRO A 132 -5.72 -8.63 22.14
N ALA A 133 -5.56 -8.01 20.97
CA ALA A 133 -6.10 -6.68 20.69
C ALA A 133 -6.40 -6.48 19.20
N LEU A 134 -7.40 -5.66 18.93
CA LEU A 134 -7.73 -5.14 17.60
C LEU A 134 -7.53 -3.63 17.58
N CYS A 135 -7.17 -3.08 16.42
CA CYS A 135 -7.18 -1.63 16.25
C CYS A 135 -8.62 -1.13 16.29
N LYS A 136 -8.90 -0.16 17.14
CA LYS A 136 -10.21 0.48 17.25
C LYS A 136 -10.49 1.33 16.01
N GLU A 137 -11.76 1.41 15.64
CA GLU A 137 -12.24 2.33 14.62
C GLU A 137 -11.91 3.80 14.96
N GLY A 138 -11.91 4.66 13.94
CA GLY A 138 -11.59 6.08 14.08
C GLY A 138 -10.14 6.44 13.82
N LEU A 139 -9.24 5.47 13.60
CA LEU A 139 -7.87 5.74 13.15
C LEU A 139 -7.90 6.54 11.84
N THR A 140 -7.22 7.68 11.81
CA THR A 140 -7.07 8.50 10.60
C THR A 140 -5.62 8.48 10.13
N PHE A 141 -5.42 8.47 8.81
CA PHE A 141 -4.10 8.55 8.21
C PHE A 141 -4.19 9.20 6.82
N GLN A 142 -3.07 9.75 6.35
CA GLN A 142 -2.96 10.31 5.02
C GLN A 142 -2.17 9.38 4.10
N VAL A 143 -2.71 9.15 2.91
CA VAL A 143 -2.06 8.42 1.83
C VAL A 143 -1.62 9.43 0.77
N ARG A 144 -0.32 9.47 0.50
CA ARG A 144 0.25 10.24 -0.60
C ARG A 144 0.61 9.30 -1.73
N LEU A 145 0.07 9.58 -2.91
CA LEU A 145 0.36 8.88 -4.16
C LEU A 145 1.15 9.83 -5.06
N THR A 146 2.29 9.38 -5.56
CA THR A 146 3.07 10.14 -6.54
C THR A 146 3.37 9.31 -7.78
N TRP A 147 3.24 9.92 -8.96
CA TRP A 147 3.53 9.27 -10.23
C TRP A 147 3.94 10.29 -11.31
N PRO A 148 4.72 9.90 -12.33
CA PRO A 148 5.08 10.79 -13.42
C PRO A 148 3.87 11.19 -14.29
N ASN A 149 3.93 12.37 -14.90
CA ASN A 149 2.94 12.81 -15.88
C ASN A 149 2.95 11.90 -17.13
N GLN A 150 1.92 12.03 -17.96
CA GLN A 150 1.72 11.17 -19.12
C GLN A 150 2.92 11.16 -20.09
N ALA A 151 3.54 12.32 -20.33
CA ALA A 151 4.69 12.42 -21.22
C ALA A 151 5.89 11.64 -20.68
N GLN A 152 6.15 11.73 -19.37
CA GLN A 152 7.25 11.02 -18.74
C GLN A 152 6.98 9.51 -18.62
N LEU A 153 5.73 9.12 -18.34
CA LEU A 153 5.31 7.70 -18.37
C LEU A 153 5.51 7.10 -19.76
N GLN A 154 5.14 7.82 -20.83
CA GLN A 154 5.35 7.34 -22.19
C GLN A 154 6.84 7.16 -22.51
N ARG A 155 7.69 8.11 -22.11
CA ARG A 155 9.15 7.98 -22.27
C ARG A 155 9.72 6.76 -21.55
N LEU A 156 9.23 6.45 -20.35
CA LEU A 156 9.65 5.26 -19.60
C LEU A 156 9.23 3.99 -20.34
N ARG A 157 7.98 3.93 -20.83
CA ARG A 157 7.47 2.81 -21.65
C ARG A 157 8.29 2.61 -22.91
N ASP A 158 8.60 3.68 -23.63
CA ASP A 158 9.35 3.60 -24.89
C ASP A 158 10.77 3.05 -24.65
N ARG A 159 11.42 3.45 -23.55
CA ARG A 159 12.72 2.90 -23.13
C ARG A 159 12.64 1.42 -22.78
N GLU A 160 11.62 1.00 -22.04
CA GLU A 160 11.43 -0.41 -21.69
C GLU A 160 11.18 -1.26 -22.95
N ASN A 161 10.35 -0.77 -23.87
CA ASN A 161 10.06 -1.45 -25.13
C ASN A 161 11.29 -1.54 -26.04
N ALA A 162 12.15 -0.52 -26.05
CA ALA A 162 13.41 -0.57 -26.77
C ALA A 162 14.36 -1.65 -26.20
N GLY A 163 14.42 -1.78 -24.87
CA GLY A 163 15.24 -2.80 -24.20
C GLY A 163 14.75 -4.24 -24.41
N ARG A 164 13.46 -4.45 -24.69
CA ARG A 164 12.89 -5.78 -25.00
C ARG A 164 13.06 -6.21 -26.46
N ARG A 165 13.42 -5.30 -27.37
CA ARG A 165 13.60 -5.56 -28.81
C ARG A 165 15.06 -5.79 -29.22
N ALA A 166 16.00 -5.55 -28.32
CA ALA A 166 17.44 -5.81 -28.50
C ALA A 166 17.82 -7.16 -27.89
#